data_AF-A0A9E5L2L2-F1
#
_entry.id   AF-A0A9E5L2L2-F1
#
_cell.length_a   1.000
_cell.length_b   1.000
_cell.length_c   1.000
_cell.angle_alpha   90.00
_cell.angle_beta   90.00
_cell.angle_gamma   90.00
#
_symmetry.space_group_name_H-M   'P 1'
#
loop_
_entity.id
_entity.type
_entity.pdbx_description
1 polymer ?
#
loop_
_entity_poly.entity_id
_entity_poly.type
_entity_poly.pdbx_seq_one_letter_code
_entity_poly.pdbx_strand_id
1 'polypeptide(L)'
;MAQQKEFSIQAILTIFSPELSETIRSKIEENGKFTTVTDNVSSDLLPMAFALLSLDIPYQDENEIIQITHACIVKKGQRVATGQIRLQITDVIELPNISYKALLDELPKRFQGIGKKAFSIGYKKVAPKTGQHLFKALLKLCPGKEREIHKLISKLDQDKIIPRTARNEDAAVEKDAFGLALDIFGADRKDVLRRWDAQDASLGQSFLSGLKEYSAYEDDIISHDLHTLPGWNSVSEVITGVVEFENSKGEKLTVINANRKPAEKATGTDLIYFHRDYEAFTFVQYKMMDKHGKEGSDYYYNPNQKSHTSEFARLKNLQQLIDKEPASDKLLDYRLAQTPIFFKVCKKIAIKS
;
A
#
# COMPACT_ATOMS: atom_id res chain seq x y z
N MET A 1 14.18 -12.65 29.71
CA MET A 1 15.37 -12.15 29.00
C MET A 1 15.21 -12.49 27.53
N ALA A 2 14.79 -11.51 26.71
CA ALA A 2 14.66 -11.73 25.27
C ALA A 2 16.08 -11.77 24.65
N GLN A 3 16.40 -12.83 23.91
CA GLN A 3 17.64 -12.91 23.14
C GLN A 3 17.69 -11.72 22.18
N GLN A 4 18.65 -10.82 22.39
CA GLN A 4 18.95 -9.76 21.43
C GLN A 4 19.43 -10.43 20.14
N LYS A 5 18.58 -10.40 19.11
CA LYS A 5 18.90 -10.96 17.79
C LYS A 5 20.10 -10.19 17.23
N GLU A 6 21.23 -10.87 17.05
CA GLU A 6 22.44 -10.22 16.54
C GLU A 6 22.32 -9.98 15.02
N PHE A 7 22.08 -8.72 14.65
CA PHE A 7 22.08 -8.29 13.26
C PHE A 7 23.48 -8.34 12.63
N SER A 8 23.54 -8.55 11.32
CA SER A 8 24.80 -8.72 10.57
C SER A 8 24.73 -8.06 9.21
N ILE A 9 25.81 -7.39 8.81
CA ILE A 9 26.05 -7.00 7.42
C ILE A 9 26.37 -8.26 6.62
N GLN A 10 25.72 -8.45 5.48
CA GLN A 10 25.81 -9.70 4.70
C GLN A 10 26.55 -9.52 3.38
N ALA A 11 26.63 -8.29 2.88
CA ALA A 11 27.36 -7.97 1.67
C ALA A 11 27.97 -6.58 1.70
N ILE A 12 28.95 -6.36 0.82
CA ILE A 12 29.50 -5.05 0.48
C ILE A 12 29.43 -4.93 -1.04
N LEU A 13 28.92 -3.80 -1.51
CA LEU A 13 28.83 -3.46 -2.93
C LEU A 13 29.67 -2.21 -3.17
N THR A 14 30.73 -2.35 -3.97
CA THR A 14 31.62 -1.24 -4.30
C THR A 14 31.53 -0.93 -5.79
N ILE A 15 31.15 0.29 -6.14
CA ILE A 15 31.00 0.76 -7.52
C ILE A 15 31.95 1.95 -7.70
N PHE A 16 33.00 1.76 -8.50
CA PHE A 16 34.01 2.78 -8.82
C PHE A 16 33.99 3.08 -10.31
N SER A 17 33.09 3.99 -10.69
CA SER A 17 32.93 4.55 -12.02
C SER A 17 32.27 5.92 -11.81
N PRO A 18 33.00 7.05 -12.02
CA PRO A 18 32.47 8.38 -11.69
C PRO A 18 31.13 8.69 -12.36
N GLU A 19 31.01 8.39 -13.66
CA GLU A 19 29.78 8.57 -14.44
C GLU A 19 28.61 7.72 -13.89
N LEU A 20 28.89 6.47 -13.53
CA LEU A 20 27.89 5.56 -13.00
C LEU A 20 27.50 5.95 -11.56
N SER A 21 28.46 6.37 -10.75
CA SER A 21 28.27 6.84 -9.37
C SER A 21 27.36 8.07 -9.33
N GLU A 22 27.59 9.05 -10.21
CA GLU A 22 26.72 10.23 -10.35
C GLU A 22 25.30 9.85 -10.77
N THR A 23 25.18 8.99 -11.80
CA THR A 23 23.90 8.46 -12.26
C THR A 23 23.16 7.71 -11.15
N ILE A 24 23.88 6.93 -10.33
CA ILE A 24 23.28 6.18 -9.21
C ILE A 24 22.80 7.14 -8.12
N ARG A 25 23.57 8.19 -7.78
CA ARG A 25 23.16 9.20 -6.79
C ARG A 25 21.85 9.88 -7.21
N SER A 26 21.78 10.36 -8.45
CA SER A 26 20.54 10.94 -9.02
C SER A 26 19.37 9.94 -8.93
N LYS A 27 19.58 8.66 -9.27
CA LYS A 27 18.51 7.64 -9.15
C LYS A 27 18.09 7.35 -7.71
N ILE A 28 19.02 7.40 -6.75
CA ILE A 28 18.70 7.25 -5.33
C ILE A 28 17.86 8.43 -4.85
N GLU A 29 18.20 9.66 -5.24
CA GLU A 29 17.44 10.87 -4.89
C GLU A 29 16.04 10.87 -5.49
N GLU A 30 15.89 10.50 -6.77
CA GLU A 30 14.61 10.52 -7.47
C GLU A 30 13.69 9.37 -7.05
N ASN A 31 14.23 8.16 -6.88
CA ASN A 31 13.45 6.93 -6.81
C ASN A 31 13.72 6.07 -5.56
N GLY A 32 14.72 6.41 -4.74
CA GLY A 32 15.12 5.62 -3.57
C GLY A 32 15.62 4.20 -3.89
N LYS A 33 15.86 3.89 -5.18
CA LYS A 33 16.25 2.57 -5.66
C LYS A 33 17.01 2.68 -6.99
N PHE A 34 17.88 1.71 -7.25
CA PHE A 34 18.56 1.60 -8.54
C PHE A 34 18.84 0.15 -8.89
N THR A 35 19.29 -0.08 -10.12
CA THR A 35 19.67 -1.40 -10.61
C THR A 35 21.05 -1.32 -11.24
N THR A 36 21.90 -2.31 -10.92
CA THR A 36 23.23 -2.44 -11.52
C THR A 36 23.48 -3.89 -11.93
N VAL A 37 24.58 -4.15 -12.62
CA VAL A 37 24.99 -5.49 -13.04
C VAL A 37 26.32 -5.81 -12.38
N THR A 38 26.49 -7.07 -11.95
CA THR A 38 27.76 -7.57 -11.41
C THR A 38 28.20 -8.81 -12.19
N ASP A 39 29.50 -8.91 -12.44
CA ASP A 39 30.14 -9.98 -13.22
C ASP A 39 30.39 -11.27 -12.42
N ASN A 40 29.67 -11.50 -11.31
CA ASN A 40 30.04 -12.55 -10.36
C ASN A 40 29.23 -13.85 -10.54
N VAL A 41 29.96 -14.94 -10.81
CA VAL A 41 29.47 -16.30 -11.07
C VAL A 41 28.82 -16.91 -9.82
N SER A 42 27.51 -16.68 -9.71
CA SER A 42 26.42 -17.46 -9.11
C SER A 42 26.48 -18.03 -7.67
N SER A 43 27.62 -18.38 -7.08
CA SER A 43 27.65 -19.12 -5.80
C SER A 43 27.60 -18.25 -4.53
N ASP A 44 28.16 -17.04 -4.57
CA ASP A 44 28.26 -16.16 -3.38
C ASP A 44 27.12 -15.12 -3.27
N LEU A 45 26.29 -14.98 -4.31
CA LEU A 45 25.20 -14.02 -4.34
C LEU A 45 24.00 -14.51 -3.52
N LEU A 46 23.79 -13.86 -2.38
CA LEU A 46 22.59 -14.08 -1.56
C LEU A 46 21.34 -13.61 -2.32
N PRO A 47 20.20 -14.32 -2.21
CA PRO A 47 18.95 -13.89 -2.83
C PRO A 47 18.54 -12.47 -2.43
N MET A 48 18.77 -12.14 -1.15
CA MET A 48 18.55 -10.84 -0.56
C MET A 48 19.58 -10.64 0.56
N ALA A 49 20.15 -9.45 0.66
CA ALA A 49 21.17 -9.14 1.66
C ALA A 49 21.10 -7.71 2.15
N PHE A 50 21.34 -7.51 3.45
CA PHE A 50 21.70 -6.20 3.97
C PHE A 50 23.15 -5.89 3.58
N ALA A 51 23.37 -4.77 2.88
CA ALA A 51 24.66 -4.42 2.31
C ALA A 51 25.10 -2.98 2.62
N LEU A 52 26.42 -2.80 2.67
CA LEU A 52 27.04 -1.48 2.58
C LEU A 52 27.33 -1.15 1.12
N LEU A 53 27.10 0.10 0.74
CA LEU A 53 27.34 0.61 -0.59
C LEU A 53 28.46 1.66 -0.54
N SER A 54 29.45 1.46 -1.40
CA SER A 54 30.51 2.43 -1.68
C SER A 54 30.34 2.94 -3.10
N LEU A 55 30.19 4.26 -3.22
CA LEU A 55 30.18 5.01 -4.48
C LEU A 55 31.35 5.98 -4.48
N ASP A 56 31.81 6.39 -5.66
CA ASP A 56 32.82 7.45 -5.76
C ASP A 56 32.32 8.73 -5.07
N ILE A 57 33.22 9.39 -4.34
CA ILE A 57 32.99 10.74 -3.82
C ILE A 57 33.71 11.71 -4.76
N PRO A 58 33.00 12.64 -5.41
CA PRO A 58 33.65 13.65 -6.23
C PRO A 58 34.48 14.55 -5.31
N TYR A 59 35.79 14.66 -5.60
CA TYR A 59 36.74 15.54 -4.92
C TYR A 59 36.95 15.28 -3.41
N GLN A 60 37.91 14.42 -3.05
CA GLN A 60 38.93 14.66 -2.01
C GLN A 60 39.85 13.44 -1.76
N ASP A 61 41.14 13.76 -1.59
CA ASP A 61 42.28 12.97 -1.10
C ASP A 61 42.58 11.59 -1.71
N GLU A 62 43.74 11.52 -2.37
CA GLU A 62 44.39 10.33 -2.97
C GLU A 62 44.69 9.19 -1.98
N ASN A 63 44.34 9.33 -0.69
CA ASN A 63 44.79 8.44 0.38
C ASN A 63 43.70 7.55 1.01
N GLU A 64 42.42 7.69 0.63
CA GLU A 64 41.35 6.78 1.06
C GLU A 64 40.38 6.38 -0.05
N ILE A 65 40.77 5.33 -0.79
CA ILE A 65 40.12 4.87 -2.03
C ILE A 65 38.67 4.39 -1.85
N ILE A 66 38.27 3.94 -0.65
CA ILE A 66 36.94 3.33 -0.43
C ILE A 66 36.20 4.01 0.72
N GLN A 67 35.13 4.72 0.38
CA GLN A 67 34.22 5.36 1.32
C GLN A 67 32.85 4.65 1.26
N ILE A 68 32.29 4.35 2.43
CA ILE A 68 30.95 3.80 2.57
C ILE A 68 29.98 4.97 2.64
N THR A 69 29.20 5.14 1.58
CA THR A 69 28.30 6.29 1.42
C THR A 69 26.87 5.93 1.80
N HIS A 70 26.46 4.67 1.67
CA HIS A 70 25.09 4.25 1.98
C HIS A 70 25.01 2.85 2.60
N ALA A 71 23.87 2.59 3.23
CA ALA A 71 23.42 1.27 3.65
C ALA A 71 22.13 0.91 2.88
N CYS A 72 21.99 -0.32 2.41
CA CYS A 72 20.87 -0.69 1.54
C CYS A 72 20.51 -2.18 1.58
N ILE A 73 19.39 -2.53 0.95
CA ILE A 73 19.00 -3.91 0.66
C ILE A 73 19.37 -4.23 -0.78
N VAL A 74 20.11 -5.32 -0.97
CA VAL A 74 20.47 -5.85 -2.29
C VAL A 74 19.69 -7.12 -2.56
N LYS A 75 18.94 -7.15 -3.66
CA LYS A 75 18.18 -8.31 -4.13
C LYS A 75 18.76 -8.82 -5.44
N LYS A 76 18.95 -10.14 -5.50
CA LYS A 76 19.41 -10.85 -6.71
C LYS A 76 18.28 -10.86 -7.74
N GLY A 77 18.55 -10.31 -8.91
CA GLY A 77 17.65 -10.33 -10.07
C GLY A 77 17.95 -11.46 -11.05
N GLN A 78 17.41 -11.33 -12.26
CA GLN A 78 17.63 -12.28 -13.36
C GLN A 78 19.03 -12.14 -13.95
N ARG A 79 19.48 -13.21 -14.63
CA ARG A 79 20.71 -13.23 -15.41
C ARG A 79 20.53 -12.33 -16.64
N VAL A 80 21.52 -11.48 -16.91
CA VAL A 80 21.48 -10.52 -18.04
C VAL A 80 22.30 -11.03 -19.21
N ALA A 81 23.45 -11.64 -18.92
CA ALA A 81 24.33 -12.27 -19.90
C ALA A 81 25.11 -13.44 -19.27
N THR A 82 25.95 -14.11 -20.06
CA THR A 82 26.81 -15.17 -19.55
C THR A 82 27.79 -14.59 -18.51
N GLY A 83 27.62 -14.93 -17.23
CA GLY A 83 28.46 -14.41 -16.14
C GLY A 83 27.95 -13.14 -15.46
N GLN A 84 26.86 -12.54 -15.96
CA GLN A 84 26.33 -11.28 -15.45
C GLN A 84 24.94 -11.42 -14.84
N ILE A 85 24.77 -10.90 -13.62
CA ILE A 85 23.50 -10.93 -12.89
C ILE A 85 23.09 -9.49 -12.55
N ARG A 86 21.80 -9.20 -12.73
CA ARG A 86 21.20 -7.92 -12.32
C ARG A 86 21.03 -7.89 -10.80
N LEU A 87 21.46 -6.81 -10.17
CA LEU A 87 21.21 -6.51 -8.76
C LEU A 87 20.19 -5.39 -8.68
N GLN A 88 19.14 -5.60 -7.89
CA GLN A 88 18.18 -4.55 -7.52
C GLN A 88 18.55 -4.04 -6.13
N ILE A 89 18.77 -2.74 -6.02
CA ILE A 89 19.09 -2.09 -4.76
C ILE A 89 17.88 -1.26 -4.35
N THR A 90 17.37 -1.52 -3.16
CA THR A 90 16.21 -0.82 -2.57
C THR A 90 16.54 -0.35 -1.16
N ASP A 91 15.66 0.49 -0.61
CA ASP A 91 15.73 0.95 0.78
C ASP A 91 17.09 1.57 1.08
N VAL A 92 17.52 2.54 0.26
CA VAL A 92 18.83 3.13 0.41
C VAL A 92 18.80 4.21 1.49
N ILE A 93 19.73 4.14 2.44
CA ILE A 93 19.95 5.12 3.50
C ILE A 93 21.32 5.75 3.31
N GLU A 94 21.38 7.07 3.28
CA GLU A 94 22.62 7.83 3.24
C GLU A 94 23.34 7.80 4.60
N LEU A 95 24.65 7.58 4.54
CA LEU A 95 25.56 7.54 5.68
C LEU A 95 26.51 8.76 5.62
N PRO A 96 27.11 9.17 6.76
CA PRO A 96 27.98 10.35 6.84
C PRO A 96 29.36 10.18 6.15
N ASN A 97 29.47 9.32 5.13
CA ASN A 97 30.70 8.92 4.44
C ASN A 97 31.75 8.36 5.40
N ILE A 98 31.76 7.04 5.56
CA ILE A 98 32.64 6.36 6.49
C ILE A 98 33.80 5.75 5.72
N SER A 99 35.03 6.03 6.13
CA SER A 99 36.20 5.35 5.58
C SER A 99 36.17 3.87 5.89
N TYR A 100 36.51 3.02 4.91
CA TYR A 100 36.62 1.59 5.19
C TYR A 100 37.68 1.29 6.26
N LYS A 101 38.74 2.10 6.38
CA LYS A 101 39.76 1.95 7.44
C LYS A 101 39.15 2.20 8.82
N ALA A 102 38.35 3.26 8.97
CA ALA A 102 37.67 3.56 10.23
C ALA A 102 36.74 2.41 10.66
N LEU A 103 36.03 1.77 9.72
CA LEU A 103 35.28 0.54 10.03
C LEU A 103 36.18 -0.60 10.47
N LEU A 104 37.30 -0.83 9.78
CA LEU A 104 38.24 -1.92 10.11
C LEU A 104 38.97 -1.72 11.44
N ASP A 105 39.27 -0.49 11.83
CA ASP A 105 39.97 -0.19 13.09
C ASP A 105 39.09 -0.52 14.31
N GLU A 106 37.77 -0.46 14.16
CA GLU A 106 36.78 -0.88 15.15
C GLU A 106 36.57 -2.41 15.19
N LEU A 107 37.08 -3.16 14.20
CA LEU A 107 37.01 -4.62 14.20
C LEU A 107 38.08 -5.22 15.13
N PRO A 108 37.78 -6.33 15.82
CA PRO A 108 38.82 -7.08 16.52
C PRO A 108 39.93 -7.52 15.56
N LYS A 109 41.20 -7.46 15.99
CA LYS A 109 42.39 -7.76 15.16
C LYS A 109 42.27 -9.03 14.30
N ARG A 110 41.63 -10.07 14.83
CA ARG A 110 41.39 -11.35 14.13
C ARG A 110 40.50 -11.22 12.88
N PHE A 111 39.60 -10.25 12.84
CA PHE A 111 38.64 -10.05 11.74
C PHE A 111 39.07 -8.97 10.74
N GLN A 112 40.07 -8.14 11.06
CA GLN A 112 40.53 -7.05 10.18
C GLN A 112 40.99 -7.55 8.81
N GLY A 113 41.75 -8.65 8.76
CA GLY A 113 42.24 -9.20 7.49
C GLY A 113 41.12 -9.74 6.58
N ILE A 114 40.09 -10.36 7.17
CA ILE A 114 38.92 -10.86 6.42
C ILE A 114 38.02 -9.70 6.00
N GLY A 115 37.82 -8.72 6.90
CA GLY A 115 37.07 -7.49 6.60
C GLY A 115 37.68 -6.73 5.44
N LYS A 116 39.01 -6.56 5.42
CA LYS A 116 39.73 -5.88 4.33
C LYS A 116 39.47 -6.52 2.97
N LYS A 117 39.41 -7.85 2.89
CA LYS A 117 39.13 -8.58 1.63
C LYS A 117 37.68 -8.37 1.13
N ALA A 118 36.76 -7.99 2.00
CA ALA A 118 35.36 -7.76 1.63
C ALA A 118 35.16 -6.41 0.92
N PHE A 119 36.05 -5.43 1.17
CA PHE A 119 36.06 -4.14 0.48
C PHE A 119 36.86 -4.24 -0.82
N SER A 120 36.24 -4.77 -1.86
CA SER A 120 36.80 -4.85 -3.21
C SER A 120 35.72 -4.50 -4.23
N ILE A 121 36.12 -4.08 -5.43
CA ILE A 121 35.20 -3.73 -6.52
C ILE A 121 34.16 -4.83 -6.76
N GLY A 122 32.91 -4.42 -6.92
CA GLY A 122 31.76 -5.29 -7.16
C GLY A 122 31.08 -5.78 -5.88
N TYR A 123 30.26 -6.82 -6.02
CA TYR A 123 29.54 -7.44 -4.90
C TYR A 123 30.42 -8.48 -4.20
N LYS A 124 30.56 -8.36 -2.89
CA LYS A 124 31.20 -9.36 -2.03
C LYS A 124 30.31 -9.76 -0.87
N LYS A 125 30.18 -11.07 -0.67
CA LYS A 125 29.52 -11.65 0.51
C LYS A 125 30.42 -11.52 1.73
N VAL A 126 29.82 -11.16 2.85
CA VAL A 126 30.49 -11.04 4.15
C VAL A 126 30.12 -12.24 5.02
N ALA A 127 31.12 -12.83 5.68
CA ALA A 127 30.89 -13.93 6.61
C ALA A 127 30.12 -13.44 7.86
N PRO A 128 29.18 -14.22 8.43
CA PRO A 128 28.26 -13.75 9.47
C PRO A 128 28.95 -13.09 10.68
N LYS A 129 29.99 -13.71 11.25
CA LYS A 129 30.70 -13.15 12.41
C LYS A 129 31.40 -11.83 12.08
N THR A 130 32.04 -11.75 10.91
CA THR A 130 32.65 -10.50 10.42
C THR A 130 31.58 -9.43 10.21
N GLY A 131 30.43 -9.81 9.66
CA GLY A 131 29.29 -8.95 9.41
C GLY A 131 28.65 -8.38 10.68
N GLN A 132 28.58 -9.17 11.75
CA GLN A 132 28.15 -8.72 13.08
C GLN A 132 29.12 -7.69 13.67
N HIS A 133 30.43 -7.90 13.54
CA HIS A 133 31.42 -6.92 14.00
C HIS A 133 31.36 -5.64 13.17
N LEU A 134 31.22 -5.73 11.85
CA LEU A 134 31.02 -4.57 10.98
C LEU A 134 29.73 -3.83 11.31
N PHE A 135 28.66 -4.55 11.65
CA PHE A 135 27.40 -3.93 12.08
C PHE A 135 27.58 -3.13 13.37
N LYS A 136 28.24 -3.71 14.38
CA LYS A 136 28.54 -3.03 15.65
C LYS A 136 29.44 -1.80 15.42
N ALA A 137 30.44 -1.91 14.55
CA ALA A 137 31.30 -0.78 14.16
C ALA A 137 30.52 0.32 13.45
N LEU A 138 29.62 -0.03 12.52
CA LEU A 138 28.75 0.91 11.81
C LEU A 138 27.88 1.72 12.78
N LEU A 139 27.23 1.07 13.74
CA LEU A 139 26.39 1.77 14.73
C LEU A 139 27.21 2.74 15.60
N LYS A 140 28.43 2.34 15.99
CA LYS A 140 29.33 3.19 16.78
C LYS A 140 29.77 4.43 16.00
N LEU A 141 30.05 4.28 14.72
CA LEU A 141 30.46 5.38 13.83
C LEU A 141 29.28 6.25 13.35
N CYS A 142 28.04 5.79 13.52
CA CYS A 142 26.84 6.48 13.07
C CYS A 142 25.73 6.52 14.15
N PRO A 143 25.98 7.17 15.31
CA PRO A 143 25.04 7.17 16.43
C PRO A 143 23.67 7.78 16.08
N GLY A 144 23.60 8.68 15.11
CA GLY A 144 22.33 9.30 14.66
C GLY A 144 21.49 8.44 13.70
N LYS A 145 22.02 7.32 13.19
CA LYS A 145 21.36 6.50 12.15
C LYS A 145 20.89 5.13 12.62
N GLU A 146 21.05 4.83 13.91
CA GLU A 146 20.71 3.53 14.51
C GLU A 146 19.26 3.11 14.21
N ARG A 147 18.29 3.99 14.44
CA ARG A 147 16.86 3.70 14.18
C ARG A 147 16.58 3.36 12.72
N GLU A 148 17.16 4.10 11.78
CA GLU A 148 16.99 3.88 10.34
C GLU A 148 17.60 2.54 9.91
N ILE A 149 18.81 2.25 10.38
CA ILE A 149 19.53 1.00 10.11
C ILE A 149 18.79 -0.22 10.67
N HIS A 150 18.27 -0.14 11.90
CA HIS A 150 17.46 -1.22 12.47
C HIS A 150 16.14 -1.43 11.72
N LYS A 151 15.46 -0.34 11.33
CA LYS A 151 14.25 -0.41 10.51
C LYS A 151 14.54 -1.11 9.18
N LEU A 152 15.67 -0.78 8.55
CA LEU A 152 16.09 -1.41 7.31
C LEU A 152 16.28 -2.93 7.45
N ILE A 153 17.03 -3.38 8.46
CA ILE A 153 17.30 -4.81 8.65
C ILE A 153 16.04 -5.59 9.03
N SER A 154 15.10 -4.98 9.77
CA SER A 154 13.83 -5.63 10.11
C SER A 154 13.03 -6.07 8.87
N LYS A 155 13.17 -5.36 7.75
CA LYS A 155 12.57 -5.75 6.46
C LYS A 155 13.16 -7.05 5.89
N LEU A 156 14.41 -7.35 6.21
CA LEU A 156 15.11 -8.56 5.74
C LEU A 156 14.62 -9.85 6.43
N ASP A 157 14.07 -9.71 7.65
CA ASP A 157 13.47 -10.82 8.40
C ASP A 157 12.00 -11.06 8.00
N GLN A 158 11.30 -10.03 7.53
CA GLN A 158 9.91 -10.13 7.08
C GLN A 158 9.77 -10.95 5.78
N ASP A 159 10.76 -10.89 4.88
CA ASP A 159 10.78 -11.68 3.63
C ASP A 159 11.14 -13.17 3.80
N LYS A 160 11.56 -13.61 5.01
CA LYS A 160 11.86 -15.03 5.29
C LYS A 160 10.65 -15.86 5.70
N ILE A 161 9.49 -15.25 5.91
CA ILE A 161 8.27 -15.94 6.37
C ILE A 161 7.17 -15.80 5.32
N ILE A 162 7.45 -16.17 4.07
CA ILE A 162 6.37 -16.53 3.13
C ILE A 162 6.83 -17.77 2.36
N PRO A 163 6.36 -18.98 2.72
CA PRO A 163 6.50 -20.13 1.84
C PRO A 163 5.88 -19.76 0.49
N ARG A 164 6.61 -19.96 -0.61
CA ARG A 164 6.01 -19.95 -1.96
C ARG A 164 4.97 -21.08 -2.02
N THR A 165 3.72 -20.75 -1.75
CA THR A 165 2.58 -21.63 -2.00
C THR A 165 2.20 -21.53 -3.47
N ALA A 166 1.58 -22.58 -4.03
CA ALA A 166 1.04 -22.56 -5.39
C ALA A 166 0.17 -21.31 -5.65
N ARG A 167 -0.53 -20.81 -4.62
CA ARG A 167 -1.35 -19.61 -4.69
C ARG A 167 -0.58 -18.33 -5.02
N ASN A 168 0.68 -18.19 -4.59
CA ASN A 168 1.49 -17.02 -4.94
C ASN A 168 1.90 -17.04 -6.41
N GLU A 169 2.05 -18.23 -7.00
CA GLU A 169 2.30 -18.39 -8.43
C GLU A 169 1.02 -18.13 -9.22
N ASP A 170 -0.12 -18.66 -8.76
CA ASP A 170 -1.45 -18.39 -9.34
C ASP A 170 -1.76 -16.88 -9.33
N ALA A 171 -1.54 -16.20 -8.21
CA ALA A 171 -1.79 -14.76 -8.09
C ALA A 171 -0.89 -13.92 -9.01
N ALA A 172 0.34 -14.38 -9.28
CA ALA A 172 1.24 -13.74 -10.24
C ALA A 172 0.75 -13.93 -11.69
N VAL A 173 0.24 -15.12 -12.01
CA VAL A 173 -0.37 -15.40 -13.32
C VAL A 173 -1.68 -14.61 -13.50
N GLU A 174 -2.55 -14.58 -12.49
CA GLU A 174 -3.78 -13.77 -12.45
C GLU A 174 -3.47 -12.28 -12.66
N LYS A 175 -2.40 -11.78 -12.02
CA LYS A 175 -1.92 -10.41 -12.21
C LYS A 175 -1.54 -10.11 -13.65
N ASP A 176 -0.75 -10.98 -14.26
CA ASP A 176 -0.25 -10.79 -15.61
C ASP A 176 -1.39 -10.87 -16.63
N ALA A 177 -2.32 -11.82 -16.45
CA ALA A 177 -3.53 -11.93 -17.26
C ALA A 177 -4.40 -10.68 -17.17
N PHE A 178 -4.61 -10.16 -15.95
CA PHE A 178 -5.36 -8.92 -15.75
C PHE A 178 -4.64 -7.69 -16.32
N GLY A 179 -3.32 -7.61 -16.17
CA GLY A 179 -2.50 -6.57 -16.79
C GLY A 179 -2.59 -6.57 -18.32
N LEU A 180 -2.56 -7.75 -18.94
CA LEU A 180 -2.76 -7.90 -20.38
C LEU A 180 -4.16 -7.43 -20.82
N ALA A 181 -5.20 -7.76 -20.04
CA ALA A 181 -6.55 -7.29 -20.32
C ALA A 181 -6.63 -5.76 -20.27
N LEU A 182 -6.03 -5.11 -19.26
CA LEU A 182 -5.96 -3.65 -19.19
C LEU A 182 -5.26 -3.06 -20.42
N ASP A 183 -4.13 -3.64 -20.83
CA ASP A 183 -3.39 -3.22 -22.03
C ASP A 183 -4.25 -3.35 -23.31
N ILE A 184 -5.02 -4.44 -23.46
CA ILE A 184 -5.92 -4.67 -24.60
C ILE A 184 -7.04 -3.63 -24.65
N PHE A 185 -7.63 -3.29 -23.50
CA PHE A 185 -8.75 -2.35 -23.41
C PHE A 185 -8.32 -0.88 -23.25
N GLY A 186 -7.02 -0.59 -23.40
CA GLY A 186 -6.48 0.78 -23.39
C GLY A 186 -6.48 1.45 -22.01
N ALA A 187 -6.59 0.68 -20.93
CA ALA A 187 -6.45 1.17 -19.57
C ALA A 187 -4.97 1.13 -19.14
N ASP A 188 -4.47 2.17 -18.46
CA ASP A 188 -3.07 2.19 -18.01
C ASP A 188 -2.87 1.20 -16.85
N ARG A 189 -2.29 0.04 -17.17
CA ARG A 189 -1.91 -0.98 -16.19
C ARG A 189 -1.06 -0.44 -15.05
N LYS A 190 -0.25 0.61 -15.29
CA LYS A 190 0.66 1.17 -14.27
C LYS A 190 -0.12 1.91 -13.20
N ASP A 191 -1.26 2.50 -13.54
CA ASP A 191 -2.11 3.21 -12.58
C ASP A 191 -2.89 2.22 -11.71
N VAL A 192 -3.42 1.15 -12.30
CA VAL A 192 -4.24 0.16 -11.59
C VAL A 192 -3.39 -0.79 -10.74
N LEU A 193 -2.25 -1.26 -11.25
CA LEU A 193 -1.40 -2.26 -10.57
C LEU A 193 -0.26 -1.65 -9.74
N ARG A 194 -0.17 -0.31 -9.67
CA ARG A 194 0.95 0.44 -9.09
C ARG A 194 1.33 0.00 -7.67
N ARG A 195 0.32 -0.34 -6.89
CA ARG A 195 0.41 -0.62 -5.45
C ARG A 195 -0.12 -2.00 -5.09
N TRP A 196 -0.12 -2.92 -6.04
CA TRP A 196 -0.41 -4.32 -5.75
C TRP A 196 0.69 -4.93 -4.87
N ASP A 197 0.34 -5.45 -3.69
CA ASP A 197 1.28 -6.07 -2.75
C ASP A 197 1.00 -7.56 -2.55
N ALA A 198 2.04 -8.36 -2.77
CA ALA A 198 2.01 -9.82 -2.59
C ALA A 198 2.15 -10.25 -1.12
N GLN A 199 2.28 -9.31 -0.18
CA GLN A 199 2.59 -9.59 1.23
C GLN A 199 1.37 -9.54 2.16
N ASP A 200 0.18 -9.21 1.67
CA ASP A 200 -1.02 -9.12 2.51
C ASP A 200 -1.67 -10.48 2.77
N ALA A 201 -2.10 -10.73 4.01
CA ALA A 201 -2.57 -12.02 4.50
C ALA A 201 -3.85 -12.54 3.80
N SER A 202 -4.50 -11.69 2.99
CA SER A 202 -5.73 -11.97 2.24
C SER A 202 -5.53 -12.62 0.87
N LEU A 203 -4.28 -12.75 0.38
CA LEU A 203 -3.98 -13.40 -0.91
C LEU A 203 -4.45 -14.85 -0.99
N GLY A 204 -4.77 -15.46 0.16
CA GLY A 204 -5.39 -16.78 0.26
C GLY A 204 -6.74 -16.92 -0.46
N GLN A 205 -7.42 -15.82 -0.84
CA GLN A 205 -8.72 -15.90 -1.55
C GLN A 205 -8.73 -15.33 -2.99
N SER A 206 -7.97 -14.26 -3.32
CA SER A 206 -8.00 -13.63 -4.66
C SER A 206 -6.80 -12.73 -4.93
N PHE A 207 -6.25 -12.72 -6.17
CA PHE A 207 -5.23 -11.73 -6.62
C PHE A 207 -5.65 -10.28 -6.34
N LEU A 208 -6.94 -9.98 -6.50
CA LEU A 208 -7.49 -8.62 -6.35
C LEU A 208 -7.35 -8.08 -4.92
N SER A 209 -7.23 -8.97 -3.93
CA SER A 209 -7.04 -8.57 -2.53
C SER A 209 -5.70 -7.86 -2.26
N GLY A 210 -4.73 -7.99 -3.17
CA GLY A 210 -3.46 -7.26 -3.08
C GLY A 210 -3.53 -5.82 -3.60
N LEU A 211 -4.64 -5.36 -4.21
CA LEU A 211 -4.78 -3.99 -4.71
C LEU A 211 -4.99 -3.00 -3.56
N LYS A 212 -3.92 -2.32 -3.16
CA LYS A 212 -3.93 -1.40 -2.00
C LYS A 212 -4.60 -0.05 -2.25
N GLU A 213 -4.75 0.36 -3.51
CA GLU A 213 -5.42 1.59 -3.87
C GLU A 213 -6.75 1.31 -4.54
N TYR A 214 -7.78 1.30 -3.71
CA TYR A 214 -9.14 1.51 -4.17
C TYR A 214 -9.57 2.90 -3.75
N SER A 215 -9.98 3.72 -4.73
CA SER A 215 -10.83 4.86 -4.40
C SER A 215 -12.23 4.30 -4.31
N ALA A 216 -12.80 4.26 -3.11
CA ALA A 216 -14.22 3.95 -2.98
C ALA A 216 -15.00 5.05 -3.69
N TYR A 217 -15.58 4.70 -4.83
CA TYR A 217 -16.54 5.52 -5.54
C TYR A 217 -17.87 5.45 -4.80
N GLU A 218 -18.76 6.38 -5.15
CA GLU A 218 -20.12 6.44 -4.63
C GLU A 218 -20.83 5.08 -4.78
N ASP A 219 -20.69 4.45 -5.94
CA ASP A 219 -21.25 3.12 -6.25
C ASP A 219 -20.78 2.04 -5.26
N ASP A 220 -19.55 2.13 -4.76
CA ASP A 220 -18.96 1.12 -3.85
C ASP A 220 -19.49 1.26 -2.44
N ILE A 221 -19.66 2.50 -1.97
CA ILE A 221 -20.23 2.77 -0.66
C ILE A 221 -21.71 2.39 -0.65
N ILE A 222 -22.43 2.71 -1.73
CA ILE A 222 -23.82 2.28 -1.93
C ILE A 222 -23.88 0.75 -1.90
N SER A 223 -22.99 0.06 -2.62
CA SER A 223 -22.94 -1.40 -2.65
C SER A 223 -22.61 -2.00 -1.28
N HIS A 224 -21.66 -1.41 -0.55
CA HIS A 224 -21.32 -1.84 0.80
C HIS A 224 -22.53 -1.75 1.74
N ASP A 225 -23.20 -0.60 1.77
CA ASP A 225 -24.35 -0.37 2.66
C ASP A 225 -25.61 -1.13 2.25
N LEU A 226 -25.74 -1.47 0.97
CA LEU A 226 -26.79 -2.37 0.48
C LEU A 226 -26.68 -3.75 1.12
N HIS A 227 -25.45 -4.26 1.33
CA HIS A 227 -25.20 -5.61 1.84
C HIS A 227 -24.81 -5.64 3.33
N THR A 228 -24.50 -4.48 3.91
CA THR A 228 -23.98 -4.39 5.29
C THR A 228 -24.79 -3.42 6.11
N LEU A 229 -25.47 -3.93 7.13
CA LEU A 229 -26.21 -3.12 8.10
C LEU A 229 -25.79 -3.49 9.53
N PRO A 230 -25.17 -2.57 10.29
CA PRO A 230 -24.68 -2.87 11.63
C PRO A 230 -25.79 -3.35 12.59
N GLY A 231 -25.58 -4.51 13.22
CA GLY A 231 -26.53 -5.09 14.18
C GLY A 231 -27.65 -5.91 13.55
N TRP A 232 -27.63 -6.10 12.23
CA TRP A 232 -28.58 -6.90 11.47
C TRP A 232 -27.86 -7.97 10.65
N ASN A 233 -28.53 -9.09 10.42
CA ASN A 233 -28.03 -10.19 9.60
C ASN A 233 -28.80 -10.23 8.27
N SER A 234 -28.11 -10.42 7.15
CA SER A 234 -28.76 -10.66 5.86
C SER A 234 -29.46 -12.02 5.88
N VAL A 235 -30.75 -12.04 5.56
CA VAL A 235 -31.60 -13.25 5.59
C VAL A 235 -31.84 -13.78 4.17
N SER A 236 -31.88 -12.91 3.16
CA SER A 236 -31.90 -13.34 1.77
C SER A 236 -31.48 -12.22 0.79
N GLU A 237 -30.77 -12.63 -0.27
CA GLU A 237 -30.57 -11.85 -1.50
C GLU A 237 -31.55 -12.40 -2.55
N VAL A 238 -32.81 -11.94 -2.50
CA VAL A 238 -33.89 -12.50 -3.33
C VAL A 238 -33.73 -12.09 -4.80
N ILE A 239 -33.26 -10.86 -5.05
CA ILE A 239 -33.18 -10.22 -6.37
C ILE A 239 -31.95 -9.31 -6.42
N THR A 240 -31.29 -9.20 -7.58
CA THR A 240 -30.18 -8.26 -7.80
C THR A 240 -30.59 -6.82 -7.42
N GLY A 241 -30.09 -6.34 -6.27
CA GLY A 241 -30.36 -5.01 -5.76
C GLY A 241 -31.48 -4.88 -4.73
N VAL A 242 -31.94 -5.97 -4.11
CA VAL A 242 -32.78 -5.95 -2.90
C VAL A 242 -32.22 -6.93 -1.87
N VAL A 243 -31.99 -6.45 -0.65
CA VAL A 243 -31.46 -7.25 0.45
C VAL A 243 -32.40 -7.16 1.65
N GLU A 244 -32.78 -8.30 2.21
CA GLU A 244 -33.56 -8.36 3.45
C GLU A 244 -32.65 -8.65 4.65
N PHE A 245 -32.81 -7.84 5.68
CA PHE A 245 -32.10 -7.93 6.95
C PHE A 245 -33.06 -8.29 8.09
N GLU A 246 -32.55 -9.02 9.07
CA GLU A 246 -33.23 -9.32 10.33
C GLU A 246 -32.30 -9.08 11.52
N ASN A 247 -32.81 -8.46 12.57
CA ASN A 247 -32.05 -8.24 13.79
C ASN A 247 -32.30 -9.32 14.85
N SER A 248 -31.58 -9.22 15.98
CA SER A 248 -31.74 -10.17 17.10
C SER A 248 -33.14 -10.25 17.72
N LYS A 249 -34.04 -9.29 17.43
CA LYS A 249 -35.42 -9.25 17.90
C LYS A 249 -36.42 -9.80 16.87
N GLY A 250 -35.96 -10.19 15.68
CA GLY A 250 -36.80 -10.67 14.58
C GLY A 250 -37.44 -9.55 13.75
N GLU A 251 -37.07 -8.29 13.97
CA GLU A 251 -37.54 -7.17 13.14
C GLU A 251 -36.94 -7.29 11.74
N LYS A 252 -37.68 -6.88 10.71
CA LYS A 252 -37.27 -7.03 9.31
C LYS A 252 -37.12 -5.68 8.59
N LEU A 253 -36.00 -5.54 7.89
CA LEU A 253 -35.68 -4.36 7.10
C LEU A 253 -35.27 -4.76 5.68
N THR A 254 -35.92 -4.19 4.68
CA THR A 254 -35.56 -4.38 3.27
C THR A 254 -34.80 -3.17 2.77
N VAL A 255 -33.62 -3.38 2.19
CA VAL A 255 -32.82 -2.33 1.54
C VAL A 255 -32.89 -2.52 0.03
N ILE A 256 -33.30 -1.48 -0.68
CA ILE A 256 -33.53 -1.48 -2.12
C ILE A 256 -32.52 -0.53 -2.76
N ASN A 257 -31.75 -1.05 -3.71
CA ASN A 257 -30.85 -0.26 -4.54
C ASN A 257 -31.65 0.46 -5.63
N ALA A 258 -31.74 1.78 -5.53
CA ALA A 258 -32.38 2.68 -6.48
C ALA A 258 -31.37 3.33 -7.46
N ASN A 259 -30.08 3.40 -7.11
CA ASN A 259 -29.00 4.03 -7.89
C ASN A 259 -28.99 3.61 -9.37
N ARG A 260 -28.99 4.59 -10.28
CA ARG A 260 -29.05 4.45 -11.75
C ARG A 260 -30.27 3.70 -12.29
N LYS A 261 -31.30 3.48 -11.48
CA LYS A 261 -32.54 2.79 -11.85
C LYS A 261 -33.71 3.77 -12.00
N PRO A 262 -34.86 3.33 -12.57
CA PRO A 262 -36.06 4.16 -12.63
C PRO A 262 -36.49 4.71 -11.25
N ALA A 263 -36.23 3.98 -10.17
CA ALA A 263 -36.50 4.43 -8.80
C ALA A 263 -35.73 5.70 -8.43
N GLU A 264 -34.43 5.83 -8.74
CA GLU A 264 -33.66 7.06 -8.51
C GLU A 264 -34.17 8.21 -9.41
N LYS A 265 -34.56 7.92 -10.65
CA LYS A 265 -35.16 8.95 -11.53
C LYS A 265 -36.48 9.49 -10.99
N ALA A 266 -37.25 8.67 -10.27
CA ALA A 266 -38.52 9.06 -9.67
C ALA A 266 -38.34 9.76 -8.31
N THR A 267 -37.45 9.23 -7.45
CA THR A 267 -37.32 9.66 -6.05
C THR A 267 -36.15 10.63 -5.82
N GLY A 268 -35.11 10.55 -6.64
CA GLY A 268 -33.84 11.23 -6.46
C GLY A 268 -32.95 10.64 -5.39
N THR A 269 -33.08 9.33 -5.10
CA THR A 269 -32.42 8.64 -3.97
C THR A 269 -31.62 7.43 -4.47
N ASP A 270 -30.54 7.08 -3.78
CA ASP A 270 -29.69 5.94 -4.17
C ASP A 270 -30.08 4.64 -3.47
N LEU A 271 -30.46 4.72 -2.19
CA LEU A 271 -30.97 3.60 -1.39
C LEU A 271 -32.30 3.93 -0.74
N ILE A 272 -33.18 2.93 -0.69
CA ILE A 272 -34.47 2.99 0.00
C ILE A 272 -34.49 1.89 1.05
N TYR A 273 -34.74 2.26 2.30
CA TYR A 273 -34.91 1.35 3.42
C TYR A 273 -36.40 1.23 3.72
N PHE A 274 -36.90 0.01 3.86
CA PHE A 274 -38.28 -0.28 4.23
C PHE A 274 -38.32 -1.13 5.49
N HIS A 275 -38.81 -0.56 6.58
CA HIS A 275 -39.01 -1.28 7.84
C HIS A 275 -40.39 -1.92 7.85
N ARG A 276 -40.44 -3.25 7.87
CA ARG A 276 -41.67 -4.00 7.66
C ARG A 276 -42.68 -3.82 8.77
N ASP A 277 -42.23 -3.87 10.03
CA ASP A 277 -43.14 -3.81 11.19
C ASP A 277 -43.80 -2.44 11.39
N TYR A 278 -43.15 -1.37 10.90
CA TYR A 278 -43.65 0.01 10.99
C TYR A 278 -44.17 0.55 9.65
N GLU A 279 -44.16 -0.29 8.61
CA GLU A 279 -44.46 0.07 7.22
C GLU A 279 -43.79 1.39 6.80
N ALA A 280 -42.55 1.59 7.25
CA ALA A 280 -41.88 2.88 7.18
C ALA A 280 -40.79 2.88 6.11
N PHE A 281 -40.81 3.90 5.25
CA PHE A 281 -39.76 4.13 4.26
C PHE A 281 -38.76 5.18 4.75
N THR A 282 -37.48 4.96 4.44
CA THR A 282 -36.41 5.95 4.59
C THR A 282 -35.63 6.00 3.28
N PHE A 283 -35.44 7.21 2.77
CA PHE A 283 -34.86 7.50 1.47
C PHE A 283 -33.50 8.16 1.67
N VAL A 284 -32.44 7.61 1.10
CA VAL A 284 -31.09 8.10 1.32
C VAL A 284 -30.38 8.42 0.00
N GLN A 285 -29.92 9.65 -0.12
CA GLN A 285 -29.03 10.09 -1.19
C GLN A 285 -27.60 10.19 -0.66
N TYR A 286 -26.67 9.51 -1.30
CA TYR A 286 -25.25 9.52 -1.00
C TYR A 286 -24.60 10.71 -1.69
N LYS A 287 -23.61 11.31 -1.01
CA LYS A 287 -22.71 12.30 -1.60
C LYS A 287 -21.28 12.15 -1.10
N MET A 288 -20.35 12.18 -2.04
CA MET A 288 -18.93 12.04 -1.77
C MET A 288 -18.28 13.39 -1.48
N MET A 289 -17.54 13.49 -0.38
CA MET A 289 -16.70 14.65 -0.06
C MET A 289 -15.29 14.43 -0.57
N ASP A 290 -14.75 15.45 -1.23
CA ASP A 290 -13.34 15.53 -1.63
C ASP A 290 -12.52 16.22 -0.54
N LYS A 291 -11.21 15.93 -0.52
CA LYS A 291 -10.26 16.64 0.36
C LYS A 291 -10.03 18.06 -0.17
N HIS A 292 -9.99 19.02 0.75
CA HIS A 292 -9.76 20.43 0.47
C HIS A 292 -8.67 21.00 1.42
N GLY A 293 -7.94 22.03 0.98
CA GLY A 293 -6.88 22.70 1.76
C GLY A 293 -5.45 22.17 1.54
N LYS A 294 -4.43 23.01 1.83
CA LYS A 294 -2.99 22.72 1.60
C LYS A 294 -2.44 21.53 2.41
N GLU A 295 -3.09 21.16 3.51
CA GLU A 295 -2.71 20.04 4.38
C GLU A 295 -3.67 18.83 4.28
N GLY A 296 -4.74 18.92 3.47
CA GLY A 296 -5.65 17.79 3.21
C GLY A 296 -6.46 17.30 4.43
N SER A 297 -6.65 18.13 5.45
CA SER A 297 -7.44 17.83 6.66
C SER A 297 -8.95 18.03 6.49
N ASP A 298 -9.36 18.90 5.56
CA ASP A 298 -10.75 19.31 5.43
C ASP A 298 -11.45 18.52 4.33
N TYR A 299 -12.71 18.14 4.59
CA TYR A 299 -13.57 17.43 3.64
C TYR A 299 -14.70 18.35 3.19
N TYR A 300 -14.89 18.46 1.88
CA TYR A 300 -15.87 19.35 1.30
C TYR A 300 -16.67 18.63 0.21
N TYR A 301 -17.99 18.76 0.27
CA TYR A 301 -18.88 18.42 -0.84
C TYR A 301 -19.24 19.70 -1.59
N ASN A 302 -19.11 19.70 -2.92
CA ASN A 302 -19.49 20.84 -3.75
C ASN A 302 -20.95 20.71 -4.23
N PRO A 303 -21.92 21.45 -3.66
CA PRO A 303 -23.32 21.38 -4.07
C PRO A 303 -23.61 22.12 -5.39
N ASN A 304 -22.66 22.93 -5.90
CA ASN A 304 -22.84 23.73 -7.12
C ASN A 304 -22.61 22.91 -8.40
N GLN A 305 -23.10 21.68 -8.43
CA GLN A 305 -23.02 20.77 -9.57
C GLN A 305 -24.40 20.61 -10.20
N LYS A 306 -24.47 20.54 -11.53
CA LYS A 306 -25.75 20.38 -12.26
C LYS A 306 -26.51 19.11 -11.85
N SER A 307 -25.79 18.02 -11.59
CA SER A 307 -26.34 16.75 -11.07
C SER A 307 -27.09 16.97 -9.76
N HIS A 308 -26.44 17.63 -8.79
CA HIS A 308 -27.02 17.95 -7.48
C HIS A 308 -28.32 18.74 -7.61
N THR A 309 -28.37 19.77 -8.46
CA THR A 309 -29.59 20.56 -8.65
C THR A 309 -30.75 19.68 -9.12
N SER A 310 -30.52 18.79 -10.07
CA SER A 310 -31.56 17.91 -10.60
C SER A 310 -32.03 16.85 -9.59
N GLU A 311 -31.10 16.26 -8.83
CA GLU A 311 -31.40 15.31 -7.77
C GLU A 311 -32.21 15.96 -6.66
N PHE A 312 -31.80 17.16 -6.23
CA PHE A 312 -32.49 17.93 -5.21
C PHE A 312 -33.90 18.33 -5.62
N ALA A 313 -34.13 18.61 -6.90
CA ALA A 313 -35.48 18.85 -7.42
C ALA A 313 -36.37 17.60 -7.30
N ARG A 314 -35.84 16.40 -7.59
CA ARG A 314 -36.57 15.13 -7.40
C ARG A 314 -36.89 14.87 -5.93
N LEU A 315 -35.93 15.08 -5.03
CA LEU A 315 -36.13 14.95 -3.59
C LEU A 315 -37.20 15.93 -3.06
N LYS A 316 -37.21 17.17 -3.54
CA LYS A 316 -38.25 18.15 -3.22
C LYS A 316 -39.63 17.72 -3.71
N ASN A 317 -39.71 17.19 -4.94
CA ASN A 317 -40.97 16.69 -5.47
C ASN A 317 -41.48 15.49 -4.66
N LEU A 318 -40.59 14.57 -4.25
CA LEU A 318 -40.93 13.46 -3.37
C LEU A 318 -41.47 13.96 -2.02
N GLN A 319 -40.79 14.94 -1.40
CA GLN A 319 -41.26 15.53 -0.15
C GLN A 319 -42.65 16.15 -0.30
N GLN A 320 -42.90 16.90 -1.38
CA GLN A 320 -44.21 17.48 -1.65
C GLN A 320 -45.32 16.45 -1.85
N LEU A 321 -44.99 15.25 -2.33
CA LEU A 321 -45.95 14.15 -2.42
C LEU A 321 -46.24 13.57 -1.04
N ILE A 322 -45.21 13.40 -0.20
CA ILE A 322 -45.36 12.92 1.18
C ILE A 322 -46.17 13.91 2.03
N ASP A 323 -45.91 15.21 1.89
CA ASP A 323 -46.60 16.28 2.65
C ASP A 323 -48.10 16.38 2.35
N LYS A 324 -48.57 15.76 1.26
CA LYS A 324 -50.00 15.68 0.91
C LYS A 324 -50.73 14.57 1.66
N GLU A 325 -49.99 13.61 2.22
CA GLU A 325 -50.59 12.53 3.00
C GLU A 325 -51.06 13.06 4.36
N PRO A 326 -52.22 12.62 4.85
CA PRO A 326 -52.73 13.06 6.13
C PRO A 326 -51.80 12.60 7.26
N ALA A 327 -51.61 13.46 8.27
CA ALA A 327 -50.93 13.08 9.49
C ALA A 327 -51.69 11.93 10.18
N SER A 328 -50.95 10.95 10.70
CA SER A 328 -51.53 9.86 11.47
C SER A 328 -51.45 10.14 12.97
N ASP A 329 -52.54 9.83 13.67
CA ASP A 329 -52.62 9.93 15.13
C ASP A 329 -52.23 8.62 15.85
N LYS A 330 -51.78 7.60 15.10
CA LYS A 330 -51.38 6.32 15.69
C LYS A 330 -49.96 6.40 16.25
N LEU A 331 -49.76 5.80 17.43
CA LEU A 331 -48.45 5.72 18.07
C LEU A 331 -47.38 5.03 17.18
N LEU A 332 -47.77 4.02 16.41
CA LEU A 332 -46.89 3.31 15.47
C LEU A 332 -46.38 4.19 14.31
N ASP A 333 -47.09 5.28 14.02
CA ASP A 333 -46.75 6.20 12.93
C ASP A 333 -45.89 7.37 13.40
N TYR A 334 -45.54 7.41 14.69
CA TYR A 334 -44.61 8.39 15.23
C TYR A 334 -43.23 8.26 14.58
N ARG A 335 -42.64 9.39 14.17
CA ARG A 335 -41.32 9.47 13.54
C ARG A 335 -40.46 10.52 14.24
N LEU A 336 -39.15 10.26 14.33
CA LEU A 336 -38.19 11.20 14.91
C LEU A 336 -38.03 12.46 14.05
N ALA A 337 -38.09 12.30 12.72
CA ALA A 337 -37.99 13.39 11.77
C ALA A 337 -39.30 13.53 11.00
N GLN A 338 -39.64 14.77 10.62
CA GLN A 338 -40.81 15.07 9.80
C GLN A 338 -40.64 14.67 8.33
N THR A 339 -39.42 14.32 7.91
CA THR A 339 -39.10 13.86 6.57
C THR A 339 -38.44 12.47 6.62
N PRO A 340 -38.79 11.56 5.69
CA PRO A 340 -38.08 10.30 5.53
C PRO A 340 -36.85 10.43 4.62
N ILE A 341 -36.48 11.64 4.17
CA ILE A 341 -35.45 11.88 3.15
C ILE A 341 -34.17 12.40 3.80
N PHE A 342 -33.04 11.73 3.55
CA PHE A 342 -31.76 12.05 4.16
C PHE A 342 -30.61 12.07 3.16
N PHE A 343 -29.59 12.86 3.47
CA PHE A 343 -28.29 12.80 2.80
C PHE A 343 -27.29 12.04 3.66
N LYS A 344 -26.60 11.07 3.06
CA LYS A 344 -25.42 10.43 3.65
C LYS A 344 -24.16 10.97 2.99
N VAL A 345 -23.48 11.87 3.70
CA VAL A 345 -22.25 12.49 3.20
C VAL A 345 -21.05 11.62 3.59
N CYS A 346 -20.36 11.06 2.60
CA CYS A 346 -19.30 10.08 2.77
C CYS A 346 -17.95 10.68 2.41
N LYS A 347 -16.91 10.37 3.19
CA LYS A 347 -15.54 10.76 2.84
C LYS A 347 -15.09 9.94 1.63
N LYS A 348 -14.53 10.57 0.61
CA LYS A 348 -13.82 9.85 -0.44
C LYS A 348 -12.55 9.26 0.16
N ILE A 349 -12.60 7.96 0.42
CA ILE A 349 -11.46 7.21 0.93
C ILE A 349 -10.56 6.92 -0.26
N ALA A 350 -9.53 7.73 -0.43
CA ALA A 350 -8.34 7.31 -1.14
C ALA A 350 -7.45 6.62 -0.10
N ILE A 351 -7.37 5.29 -0.12
CA ILE A 351 -6.41 4.56 0.71
C ILE A 351 -5.02 4.80 0.12
N LYS A 352 -4.41 5.95 0.42
CA LYS A 352 -2.99 6.17 0.16
C LYS A 352 -2.23 5.56 1.34
N SER A 353 -1.69 4.35 1.15
CA SER A 353 -0.69 3.78 2.05
C SER A 353 0.68 4.37 1.78
#